data_AF-A0A7H4MM19-F1
#
_entry.id   AF-A0A7H4MM19-F1
#
_cell.length_a   1.000
_cell.length_b   1.000
_cell.length_c   1.000
_cell.angle_alpha   90.00
_cell.angle_beta   90.00
_cell.angle_gamma   90.00
#
_symmetry.space_group_name_H-M   'P 1'
#
loop_
_entity.id
_entity.type
_entity.pdbx_description
1 polymer ?
#
loop_
_entity_poly.entity_id
_entity_poly.type
_entity_poly.pdbx_seq_one_letter_code
_entity_poly.pdbx_strand_id
1 'polypeptide(L)'
;MNGVIADARRRIAAFEPELVVLFAPDHYNGFFYDVMPPFCLGVGATAIGDFASAAGDLPVPTELAEACAHAVINSGIDLAVSYNMQVDHGFAQPLEFLLGGLDRVPVLPVFINGVAAPLPGFSTYPAAGRRRWAAFSIPSISGC
;
A
#
# COMPACT_ATOMS: atom_id res chain seq x y z
N MET A 1 15.93 -1.47 17.91
CA MET A 1 15.03 -1.30 16.75
C MET A 1 15.75 -1.51 15.41
N ASN A 2 16.98 -1.01 15.22
CA ASN A 2 17.64 -0.96 13.89
C ASN A 2 18.03 -2.32 13.27
N GLY A 3 18.24 -3.37 14.07
CA GLY A 3 18.66 -4.68 13.56
C GLY A 3 17.59 -5.42 12.75
N VAL A 4 16.30 -5.28 13.12
CA VAL A 4 15.19 -5.97 12.46
C VAL A 4 14.92 -5.38 11.08
N ILE A 5 14.84 -4.05 10.99
CA ILE A 5 14.69 -3.34 9.71
C ILE A 5 15.87 -3.63 8.79
N ALA A 6 17.11 -3.59 9.31
CA ALA A 6 18.29 -3.91 8.51
C ALA A 6 18.28 -5.35 7.97
N ASP A 7 17.78 -6.31 8.76
CA ASP A 7 17.63 -7.69 8.30
C ASP A 7 16.54 -7.84 7.23
N ALA A 8 15.39 -7.20 7.42
CA ALA A 8 14.33 -7.15 6.42
C ALA A 8 14.83 -6.53 5.10
N ARG A 9 15.54 -5.40 5.16
CA ARG A 9 16.19 -4.77 3.99
C ARG A 9 17.11 -5.75 3.26
N ARG A 10 17.94 -6.51 3.98
CA ARG A 10 18.83 -7.52 3.37
C ARG A 10 18.04 -8.63 2.67
N ARG A 11 16.98 -9.14 3.30
CA ARG A 11 16.13 -10.18 2.70
C ARG A 11 15.43 -9.68 1.44
N ILE A 12 14.93 -8.45 1.47
CA ILE A 12 14.27 -7.81 0.32
C ILE A 12 15.29 -7.59 -0.80
N ALA A 13 16.48 -7.07 -0.47
CA ALA A 13 17.55 -6.90 -1.45
C ALA A 13 17.97 -8.24 -2.09
N ALA A 14 18.10 -9.31 -1.30
CA ALA A 14 18.41 -10.65 -1.80
C ALA A 14 17.27 -11.29 -2.61
N PHE A 15 16.02 -10.87 -2.39
CA PHE A 15 14.86 -11.31 -3.14
C PHE A 15 14.73 -10.62 -4.51
N GLU A 16 15.28 -9.40 -4.64
CA GLU A 16 15.28 -8.59 -5.87
C GLU A 16 13.86 -8.40 -6.44
N PRO A 17 12.96 -7.68 -5.72
CA PRO A 17 11.58 -7.50 -6.17
C PRO A 17 11.52 -6.61 -7.41
N GLU A 18 10.73 -7.04 -8.39
CA GLU A 18 10.42 -6.27 -9.60
C GLU A 18 9.18 -5.37 -9.42
N LEU A 19 8.36 -5.65 -8.39
CA LEU A 19 7.20 -4.87 -8.00
C LEU A 19 6.92 -5.11 -6.52
N VAL A 20 6.46 -4.06 -5.85
CA VAL A 20 5.92 -4.13 -4.50
C VAL A 20 4.41 -3.94 -4.53
N VAL A 21 3.67 -4.88 -3.95
CA VAL A 21 2.23 -4.68 -3.67
C VAL A 21 2.11 -4.26 -2.21
N LEU A 22 1.82 -2.98 -1.99
CA LEU A 22 1.84 -2.39 -0.66
C LEU A 22 0.42 -2.25 -0.14
N PHE A 23 0.10 -3.04 0.89
CA PHE A 23 -1.17 -2.93 1.62
C PHE A 23 -0.94 -2.08 2.85
N ALA A 24 -1.58 -0.91 2.91
CA ALA A 24 -1.42 0.00 4.03
C ALA A 24 -2.73 0.73 4.35
N PRO A 25 -2.95 1.12 5.61
CA PRO A 25 -3.95 2.11 5.93
C PRO A 25 -3.48 3.51 5.51
N ASP A 26 -4.43 4.43 5.48
CA ASP A 26 -4.22 5.87 5.48
C ASP A 26 -4.82 6.43 6.78
N HIS A 27 -4.14 7.40 7.39
CA HIS A 27 -4.45 7.93 8.71
C HIS A 27 -5.17 9.27 8.62
N TYR A 28 -6.20 9.32 7.76
CA TYR A 28 -7.06 10.48 7.54
C TYR A 28 -6.37 11.63 6.80
N ASN A 29 -5.55 11.30 5.80
CA ASN A 29 -4.93 12.26 4.90
C ASN A 29 -5.48 12.11 3.47
N GLY A 30 -5.27 10.94 2.86
CA GLY A 30 -5.79 10.61 1.53
C GLY A 30 -7.21 10.05 1.54
N PHE A 31 -7.61 9.40 2.64
CA PHE A 31 -8.95 8.84 2.82
C PHE A 31 -9.58 9.41 4.10
N PHE A 32 -10.39 10.46 3.93
CA PHE A 32 -11.10 11.12 5.03
C PHE A 32 -12.58 10.72 5.05
N TYR A 33 -13.36 11.30 5.97
CA TYR A 33 -14.78 10.96 6.15
C TYR A 33 -15.69 11.30 4.95
N ASP A 34 -15.19 12.04 3.96
CA ASP A 34 -15.86 12.26 2.68
C ASP A 34 -15.82 11.03 1.77
N VAL A 35 -14.79 10.19 1.87
CA VAL A 35 -14.64 8.95 1.10
C VAL A 35 -13.88 7.88 1.88
N MET A 36 -14.58 6.80 2.24
CA MET A 36 -14.03 5.73 3.10
C MET A 36 -14.38 4.33 2.56
N PRO A 37 -13.80 3.90 1.42
CA PRO A 37 -14.04 2.57 0.89
C PRO A 37 -13.37 1.50 1.77
N PRO A 38 -13.84 0.24 1.79
CA PRO A 38 -13.14 -0.83 2.49
C PRO A 38 -11.76 -1.12 1.90
N PHE A 39 -11.65 -1.03 0.57
CA PHE A 39 -10.43 -1.21 -0.20
C PHE A 39 -10.35 -0.18 -1.33
N CYS A 40 -9.16 0.36 -1.59
CA CYS A 40 -8.92 1.21 -2.76
C CYS A 40 -7.57 0.88 -3.39
N LEU A 41 -7.54 0.61 -4.71
CA LEU A 41 -6.31 0.44 -5.47
C LEU A 41 -5.95 1.76 -6.16
N GLY A 42 -4.69 2.20 -6.00
CA GLY A 42 -4.17 3.37 -6.69
C GLY A 42 -3.66 3.00 -8.08
N VAL A 43 -4.20 3.64 -9.12
CA VAL A 43 -3.70 3.61 -10.50
C VAL A 43 -2.70 4.75 -10.74
N GLY A 44 -2.78 5.80 -9.92
CA GLY A 44 -1.75 6.82 -9.73
C GLY A 44 -1.75 7.24 -8.26
N ALA A 45 -0.57 7.51 -7.70
CA ALA A 45 -0.44 7.85 -6.28
C ALA A 45 0.71 8.82 -5.98
N THR A 46 0.50 9.73 -5.03
CA THR A 46 1.49 10.70 -4.56
C THR A 46 1.54 10.68 -3.03
N ALA A 47 2.74 10.52 -2.47
CA ALA A 47 2.99 10.65 -1.05
C ALA A 47 3.06 12.13 -0.64
N ILE A 48 2.32 12.49 0.41
CA ILE A 48 2.15 13.88 0.83
C ILE A 48 3.31 14.44 1.68
N GLY A 49 4.18 13.57 2.20
CA GLY A 49 5.33 13.99 3.03
C GLY A 49 4.99 14.38 4.47
N ASP A 50 3.96 13.78 5.07
CA ASP A 50 3.63 13.97 6.48
C ASP A 50 4.60 13.21 7.41
N PHE A 51 4.65 13.60 8.69
CA PHE A 51 5.53 12.98 9.71
C PHE A 51 7.00 12.84 9.30
N ALA A 52 7.52 13.78 8.51
CA ALA A 52 8.88 13.77 7.97
C ALA A 52 9.19 12.52 7.11
N SER A 53 8.16 11.91 6.52
CA SER A 53 8.31 10.89 5.49
C SER A 53 8.62 11.50 4.13
N ALA A 54 9.08 10.68 3.19
CA ALA A 54 9.28 11.10 1.81
C ALA A 54 7.97 11.60 1.17
N ALA A 55 8.10 12.63 0.34
CA ALA A 55 7.03 13.17 -0.49
C ALA A 55 7.33 12.92 -1.98
N GLY A 56 6.29 12.82 -2.79
CA GLY A 56 6.40 12.70 -4.24
C GLY A 56 5.67 11.49 -4.81
N ASP A 57 5.75 11.34 -6.12
CA ASP A 57 5.00 10.33 -6.84
C ASP A 57 5.52 8.92 -6.56
N LEU A 58 4.59 7.97 -6.39
CA LEU A 58 4.91 6.56 -6.40
C LEU A 58 4.96 6.09 -7.86
N PRO A 59 5.94 5.24 -8.24
CA PRO A 59 6.03 4.66 -9.58
C PRO A 59 4.97 3.56 -9.78
N VAL A 60 3.70 3.95 -9.93
CA VAL A 60 2.60 3.00 -10.14
C VAL A 60 2.58 2.54 -11.59
N PRO A 61 2.67 1.23 -11.89
CA PRO A 61 2.50 0.73 -13.26
C PRO A 61 1.01 0.74 -13.64
N THR A 62 0.57 1.85 -14.25
CA THR A 62 -0.85 2.15 -14.55
C THR A 62 -1.59 1.00 -15.22
N GLU A 63 -1.08 0.44 -16.32
CA GLU A 63 -1.77 -0.62 -17.06
C GLU A 63 -1.91 -1.90 -16.23
N LEU A 64 -0.91 -2.20 -15.40
CA LEU A 64 -0.97 -3.33 -14.48
C LEU A 64 -1.97 -3.08 -13.35
N ALA A 65 -2.01 -1.87 -12.80
CA ALA A 65 -2.96 -1.49 -11.77
C ALA A 65 -4.40 -1.60 -12.27
N GLU A 66 -4.69 -1.11 -13.48
CA GLU A 66 -6.00 -1.25 -14.13
C GLU A 66 -6.38 -2.73 -14.36
N ALA A 67 -5.45 -3.53 -14.89
CA ALA A 67 -5.68 -4.95 -15.10
C ALA A 67 -5.95 -5.70 -13.78
N CYS A 68 -5.23 -5.33 -12.71
CA CYS A 68 -5.46 -5.84 -11.36
C CYS A 68 -6.83 -5.43 -10.83
N ALA A 69 -7.24 -4.16 -10.99
CA ALA A 69 -8.56 -3.70 -10.58
C ALA A 69 -9.66 -4.51 -11.27
N HIS A 70 -9.59 -4.67 -12.58
CA HIS A 70 -10.54 -5.47 -13.34
C HIS A 70 -10.59 -6.91 -12.86
N ALA A 71 -9.44 -7.56 -12.63
CA ALA A 71 -9.39 -8.93 -12.14
C ALA A 71 -10.01 -9.09 -10.75
N VAL A 72 -9.75 -8.16 -9.83
CA VAL A 72 -10.29 -8.19 -8.46
C VAL A 72 -11.81 -7.98 -8.48
N ILE A 73 -12.30 -6.99 -9.23
CA ILE A 73 -13.73 -6.73 -9.38
C ILE A 73 -14.44 -7.96 -9.98
N ASN A 74 -13.87 -8.55 -11.04
CA ASN A 74 -14.44 -9.76 -11.66
C ASN A 74 -14.41 -10.99 -10.74
N SER A 75 -13.59 -10.99 -9.68
CA SER A 75 -13.59 -12.04 -8.66
C SER A 75 -14.68 -11.88 -7.59
N GLY A 76 -15.46 -10.79 -7.66
CA GLY A 76 -16.57 -10.50 -6.75
C GLY A 76 -16.19 -9.65 -5.53
N ILE A 77 -15.03 -8.97 -5.57
CA ILE A 77 -14.61 -8.02 -4.53
C ILE A 77 -14.91 -6.60 -5.00
N ASP A 78 -15.73 -5.88 -4.23
CA ASP A 78 -16.01 -4.46 -4.46
C ASP A 78 -14.77 -3.61 -4.12
N LEU A 79 -14.03 -3.20 -5.15
CA LEU A 79 -12.79 -2.45 -5.04
C LEU A 79 -12.97 -1.02 -5.57
N ALA A 80 -12.68 -0.01 -4.74
CA ALA A 80 -12.55 1.35 -5.24
C ALA A 80 -11.23 1.53 -6.01
N VAL A 81 -11.23 2.42 -6.99
CA VAL A 81 -10.04 2.74 -7.80
C VAL A 81 -9.82 4.24 -7.77
N SER A 82 -8.59 4.67 -7.50
CA SER A 82 -8.21 6.09 -7.55
C SER A 82 -7.06 6.31 -8.54
N TYR A 83 -7.24 7.24 -9.47
CA TYR A 83 -6.20 7.67 -10.42
C TYR A 83 -5.32 8.79 -9.86
N ASN A 84 -5.68 9.33 -8.70
CA ASN A 84 -4.96 10.41 -8.04
C ASN A 84 -4.97 10.20 -6.52
N MET A 85 -4.53 9.01 -6.10
CA MET A 85 -4.50 8.64 -4.69
C MET A 85 -3.45 9.48 -3.95
N GLN A 86 -3.88 10.21 -2.92
CA GLN A 86 -2.92 10.75 -1.96
C GLN A 86 -2.64 9.69 -0.91
N VAL A 87 -1.37 9.49 -0.55
CA VAL A 87 -0.97 8.53 0.47
C VAL A 87 -0.10 9.19 1.52
N ASP A 88 -0.17 8.70 2.75
CA ASP A 88 0.57 9.23 3.88
C ASP A 88 1.77 8.37 4.28
N HIS A 89 2.35 8.68 5.44
CA HIS A 89 3.44 7.96 6.06
C HIS A 89 3.21 6.45 6.20
N GLY A 90 1.95 5.98 6.28
CA GLY A 90 1.59 4.57 6.27
C GLY A 90 2.06 3.84 5.02
N PHE A 91 2.16 4.55 3.89
CA PHE A 91 2.74 4.06 2.65
C PHE A 91 4.22 4.45 2.51
N ALA A 92 4.56 5.71 2.78
CA ALA A 92 5.90 6.25 2.50
C ALA A 92 7.00 5.61 3.37
N GLN A 93 6.77 5.45 4.67
CA GLN A 93 7.78 4.94 5.61
C GLN A 93 8.21 3.48 5.33
N PRO A 94 7.31 2.53 5.03
CA PRO A 94 7.72 1.21 4.54
C PRO A 94 8.73 1.28 3.40
N LEU A 95 8.44 2.10 2.38
CA LEU A 95 9.26 2.20 1.18
C LEU A 95 10.63 2.82 1.52
N GLU A 96 10.67 3.87 2.32
CA GLU A 96 11.93 4.48 2.79
C GLU A 96 12.76 3.52 3.64
N PHE A 97 12.14 2.90 4.64
CA PHE A 97 12.86 2.06 5.60
C PHE A 97 13.29 0.73 5.00
N LEU A 98 12.50 0.14 4.08
CA LEU A 98 12.77 -1.18 3.53
C LEU A 98 13.46 -1.15 2.16
N LEU A 99 13.17 -0.16 1.31
CA LEU A 99 13.72 -0.06 -0.04
C LEU A 99 14.71 1.10 -0.19
N GLY A 100 14.67 2.09 0.71
CA GLY A 100 15.53 3.27 0.65
C GLY A 100 14.97 4.43 -0.15
N GLY A 101 13.68 4.43 -0.47
CA GLY A 101 13.00 5.53 -1.17
C GLY A 101 11.67 5.09 -1.79
N LEU A 102 10.85 6.06 -2.22
CA LEU A 102 9.54 5.82 -2.84
C LEU A 102 9.64 5.22 -4.25
N ASP A 103 10.72 5.54 -4.97
CA ASP A 103 10.87 5.35 -6.42
C ASP A 103 11.84 4.22 -6.81
N ARG A 104 12.20 3.36 -5.84
CA ARG A 104 13.25 2.34 -6.03
C ARG A 104 12.79 1.13 -6.85
N VAL A 105 11.50 0.79 -6.73
CA VAL A 105 10.84 -0.34 -7.39
C VAL A 105 9.40 0.12 -7.69
N PRO A 106 8.78 -0.29 -8.81
CA PRO A 106 7.35 -0.06 -9.03
C PRO A 106 6.49 -0.47 -7.83
N VAL A 107 5.40 0.26 -7.58
CA VAL A 107 4.51 0.03 -6.42
C VAL A 107 3.05 -0.05 -6.88
N LEU A 108 2.33 -1.10 -6.45
CA LEU A 108 0.87 -1.14 -6.46
C LEU A 108 0.34 -0.81 -5.06
N PRO A 109 -0.08 0.44 -4.79
CA PRO A 109 -0.61 0.83 -3.48
C PRO A 109 -2.07 0.38 -3.34
N VAL A 110 -2.34 -0.39 -2.30
CA VAL A 110 -3.69 -0.84 -1.93
C VAL A 110 -4.01 -0.32 -0.54
N PHE A 111 -4.91 0.65 -0.48
CA PHE A 111 -5.50 1.08 0.78
C PHE A 111 -6.42 0.00 1.32
N ILE A 112 -6.28 -0.28 2.62
CA ILE A 112 -7.22 -1.09 3.40
C ILE A 112 -7.75 -0.23 4.54
N ASN A 113 -9.08 -0.08 4.63
CA ASN A 113 -9.68 0.60 5.77
C ASN A 113 -9.50 -0.26 7.04
N GLY A 114 -8.57 0.17 7.90
CA GLY A 114 -8.35 -0.37 9.23
C GLY A 114 -8.59 0.66 10.35
N VAL A 115 -9.07 1.85 10.01
CA VAL A 115 -9.02 3.02 10.91
C VAL A 115 -10.40 3.60 11.23
N ALA A 116 -11.35 3.55 10.29
CA ALA A 116 -12.68 4.15 10.46
C ALA A 116 -13.79 3.08 10.37
N ALA A 117 -14.65 3.03 11.38
CA ALA A 117 -15.82 2.15 11.34
C ALA A 117 -16.85 2.63 10.29
N PRO A 118 -17.58 1.70 9.62
CA PRO A 118 -17.53 0.25 9.77
C PRO A 118 -16.30 -0.38 9.09
N LEU A 119 -15.62 -1.29 9.80
CA LEU A 119 -14.46 -2.00 9.27
C LEU A 119 -14.90 -3.22 8.43
N PRO A 120 -14.19 -3.52 7.34
CA PRO A 120 -14.42 -4.74 6.57
C PRO A 120 -14.22 -5.99 7.46
N GLY A 121 -15.12 -6.96 7.34
CA GLY A 121 -14.99 -8.25 8.03
C GLY A 121 -13.79 -9.04 7.52
N PHE A 122 -13.16 -9.86 8.37
CA PHE A 122 -11.92 -10.58 8.03
C PHE A 122 -12.05 -11.47 6.77
N SER A 123 -13.25 -11.96 6.46
CA SER A 123 -13.53 -12.77 5.27
C SER A 123 -13.38 -12.00 3.94
N THR A 124 -13.30 -10.68 3.97
CA THR A 124 -13.21 -9.81 2.78
C THR A 124 -11.77 -9.51 2.36
N TYR A 125 -10.78 -9.91 3.15
CA TYR A 125 -9.38 -9.65 2.86
C TYR A 125 -8.88 -10.58 1.75
N PRO A 126 -8.28 -10.04 0.67
CA PRO A 126 -7.81 -10.85 -0.44
C PRO A 126 -6.65 -11.76 -0.01
N ALA A 127 -6.70 -13.03 -0.42
CA ALA A 127 -5.60 -13.97 -0.20
C ALA A 127 -4.41 -13.63 -1.13
N ALA A 128 -3.21 -13.43 -0.58
CA ALA A 128 -2.02 -13.10 -1.37
C ALA A 128 -1.58 -14.31 -2.24
N GLY A 129 -1.51 -14.11 -3.56
CA GLY A 129 -1.07 -15.11 -4.54
C GLY A 129 0.46 -15.22 -4.68
N ARG A 130 0.97 -16.43 -4.90
CA ARG A 130 2.42 -16.72 -5.09
C ARG A 130 2.88 -16.42 -6.53
N ARG A 131 3.45 -15.24 -6.76
CA ARG A 131 4.47 -14.96 -7.80
C ARG A 131 5.59 -14.14 -7.13
N ARG A 132 6.64 -13.72 -7.84
CA ARG A 132 7.76 -12.92 -7.28
C ARG A 132 7.32 -11.49 -6.91
N TRP A 133 6.31 -11.36 -6.06
CA TRP A 133 5.80 -10.12 -5.49
C TRP A 133 6.20 -10.07 -4.01
N ALA A 134 6.70 -8.93 -3.56
CA ALA A 134 6.80 -8.66 -2.13
C ALA A 134 5.50 -7.96 -1.68
N ALA A 135 4.80 -8.56 -0.71
CA ALA A 135 3.66 -7.94 -0.05
C ALA A 135 4.09 -7.46 1.34
N PHE A 136 3.90 -6.18 1.62
CA PHE A 136 4.10 -5.61 2.94
C PHE A 136 2.74 -5.19 3.50
N SER A 137 2.47 -5.56 4.74
CA SER A 137 1.40 -5.00 5.56
C SER A 137 2.03 -4.48 6.84
N ILE A 138 1.93 -3.18 7.11
CA ILE A 138 2.16 -2.69 8.48
C ILE A 138 0.89 -3.04 9.28
N PRO A 139 0.99 -3.85 10.35
CA PRO A 139 -0.13 -3.98 11.27
C PRO A 139 -0.39 -2.62 11.90
N SER A 140 -1.65 -2.17 11.91
CA SER A 140 -2.01 -0.93 12.60
C SER A 140 -1.48 -0.99 14.04
N ILE A 141 -0.81 0.08 14.48
CA ILE A 141 -0.38 0.22 15.87
C ILE A 141 -1.65 0.52 16.68
N SER A 142 -2.43 -0.51 16.99
CA SER A 142 -3.45 -0.44 18.04
C SER A 142 -2.73 -0.43 19.39
N GLY A 143 -2.34 0.77 19.82
CA GLY A 143 -1.56 0.97 21.04
C GLY A 143 -1.50 2.42 21.49
N CYS A 144 -2.66 3.06 21.62
CA CYS A 144 -2.98 4.17 22.54
C CYS A 144 -4.49 4.17 22.76
#